data_AF-A0AAW8CM09-F1
#
_entry.id   AF-A0AAW8CM09-F1
#
_cell.length_a   1.000
_cell.length_b   1.000
_cell.length_c   1.000
_cell.angle_alpha   90.00
_cell.angle_beta   90.00
_cell.angle_gamma   90.00
#
_symmetry.space_group_name_H-M   'P 1'
#
loop_
_entity.id
_entity.type
_entity.pdbx_description
1 polymer ?
#
loop_
_entity_poly.entity_id
_entity_poly.type
_entity_poly.pdbx_seq_one_letter_code
_entity_poly.pdbx_strand_id
1 'polypeptide(L)'
;MKKSSLSQVIIISVLVAGCTSTLNSTSTDKQTLCKKYEMGVERAFNFGVNNFYKGYVIPNNYKGAVAQLFLIEEGLKGMAVGSFAREYKKVEIFYNKTVAEAKSEGCDISHYPLSPVNAFRKGIQILKKKNNEKN
;
A
#
# COMPACT_ATOMS: atom_id res chain seq x y z
N MET A 1 -44.70 23.17 -75.72
CA MET A 1 -45.67 22.63 -74.75
C MET A 1 -44.96 21.59 -73.89
N LYS A 2 -45.07 21.69 -72.54
CA LYS A 2 -45.14 20.60 -71.52
C LYS A 2 -44.16 19.41 -71.69
N LYS A 3 -43.25 19.05 -70.77
CA LYS A 3 -43.26 18.83 -69.30
C LYS A 3 -41.79 18.57 -68.87
N SER A 4 -41.27 19.16 -67.78
CA SER A 4 -41.28 18.65 -66.39
C SER A 4 -40.63 17.28 -66.18
N SER A 5 -39.52 17.23 -65.43
CA SER A 5 -39.32 16.32 -64.28
C SER A 5 -37.99 16.60 -63.59
N LEU A 6 -38.03 17.19 -62.38
CA LEU A 6 -36.94 17.18 -61.42
C LEU A 6 -36.72 15.75 -60.91
N SER A 7 -35.52 15.20 -61.03
CA SER A 7 -35.12 14.00 -60.29
C SER A 7 -34.41 14.42 -59.00
N GLN A 8 -35.11 14.30 -57.89
CA GLN A 8 -34.54 14.38 -56.54
C GLN A 8 -33.71 13.12 -56.27
N VAL A 9 -32.41 13.30 -56.00
CA VAL A 9 -31.54 12.24 -55.51
C VAL A 9 -31.71 12.15 -54.00
N ILE A 10 -32.38 11.09 -53.54
CA ILE A 10 -32.54 10.76 -52.12
C ILE A 10 -31.22 10.14 -51.65
N ILE A 11 -30.41 10.90 -50.90
CA ILE A 11 -29.23 10.39 -50.22
C ILE A 11 -29.69 9.64 -48.97
N ILE A 12 -29.50 8.31 -49.00
CA ILE A 12 -29.76 7.41 -47.88
C ILE A 12 -28.70 7.66 -46.81
N SER A 13 -29.04 8.44 -45.79
CA SER A 13 -28.23 8.57 -44.58
C SER A 13 -28.45 7.32 -43.71
N VAL A 14 -27.61 6.29 -43.93
CA VAL A 14 -27.49 5.17 -43.00
C VAL A 14 -26.88 5.72 -41.71
N LEU A 15 -27.72 5.93 -40.69
CA LEU A 15 -27.30 6.13 -39.32
C LEU A 15 -26.58 4.87 -38.85
N VAL A 16 -25.25 4.87 -38.94
CA VAL A 16 -24.42 3.94 -38.21
C VAL A 16 -24.60 4.32 -36.74
N ALA A 17 -25.50 3.61 -36.05
CA ALA A 17 -25.56 3.59 -34.60
C ALA A 17 -24.27 2.94 -34.09
N GLY A 18 -23.20 3.74 -34.04
CA GLY A 18 -22.04 3.43 -33.24
C GLY A 18 -22.49 3.43 -31.80
N CYS A 19 -22.65 2.23 -31.22
CA CYS A 19 -22.60 2.07 -29.78
C CYS A 19 -21.26 2.66 -29.32
N THR A 20 -21.27 3.90 -28.84
CA THR A 20 -20.14 4.44 -28.09
C THR A 20 -20.15 3.70 -26.76
N SER A 21 -19.39 2.61 -26.70
CA SER A 21 -18.98 2.01 -25.44
C SER A 21 -18.17 3.09 -24.72
N THR A 22 -18.86 3.85 -23.87
CA THR A 22 -18.24 4.79 -22.94
C THR A 22 -17.33 3.95 -22.05
N LEU A 23 -16.02 4.06 -22.26
CA LEU A 23 -15.02 3.39 -21.47
C LEU A 23 -15.16 3.84 -20.01
N ASN A 24 -15.66 2.95 -19.16
CA ASN A 24 -15.48 3.00 -17.70
C ASN A 24 -14.02 2.64 -17.33
N SER A 25 -13.04 3.33 -17.91
CA SER A 25 -11.60 3.08 -17.64
C SER A 25 -11.15 3.67 -16.30
N THR A 26 -11.77 4.76 -15.84
CA THR A 26 -11.34 5.49 -14.63
C THR A 26 -11.52 4.72 -13.32
N SER A 27 -12.59 3.92 -13.19
CA SER A 27 -12.81 3.11 -11.97
C SER A 27 -11.85 1.92 -11.86
N THR A 28 -11.53 1.29 -12.98
CA THR A 28 -10.64 0.12 -13.05
C THR A 28 -9.19 0.52 -12.78
N ASP A 29 -8.76 1.68 -13.29
CA ASP A 29 -7.42 2.22 -13.05
C ASP A 29 -7.22 2.61 -11.58
N LYS A 30 -8.23 3.27 -10.97
CA LYS A 30 -8.18 3.63 -9.56
C LYS A 30 -8.16 2.41 -8.63
N GLN A 31 -8.99 1.39 -8.90
CA GLN A 31 -9.00 0.17 -8.10
C GLN A 31 -7.66 -0.58 -8.19
N THR A 32 -7.09 -0.65 -9.40
CA THR A 32 -5.77 -1.25 -9.63
C THR A 32 -4.67 -0.49 -8.89
N LEU A 33 -4.74 0.85 -8.87
CA LEU A 33 -3.80 1.69 -8.14
C LEU A 33 -3.91 1.49 -6.62
N CYS A 34 -5.11 1.50 -6.05
CA CYS A 34 -5.31 1.26 -4.62
C CYS A 34 -4.77 -0.10 -4.17
N LYS A 35 -5.00 -1.15 -4.98
CA LYS A 35 -4.43 -2.48 -4.71
C LYS A 35 -2.89 -2.47 -4.72
N LYS A 36 -2.25 -1.65 -5.57
CA LYS A 36 -0.79 -1.51 -5.57
C LYS A 36 -0.29 -0.88 -4.27
N TYR A 37 -0.98 0.12 -3.74
CA TYR A 37 -0.64 0.71 -2.45
C TYR A 37 -0.83 -0.28 -1.29
N GLU A 38 -1.93 -1.02 -1.28
CA GLU A 38 -2.22 -2.08 -0.30
C GLU A 38 -1.08 -3.12 -0.28
N MET A 39 -0.71 -3.67 -1.45
CA MET A 39 0.43 -4.60 -1.55
C MET A 39 1.76 -3.97 -1.07
N GLY A 40 1.94 -2.67 -1.29
CA GLY A 40 3.10 -1.93 -0.81
C GLY A 40 3.19 -1.92 0.72
N VAL A 41 2.11 -1.51 1.39
CA VAL A 41 2.05 -1.46 2.86
C VAL A 41 2.10 -2.85 3.49
N GLU A 42 1.50 -3.86 2.86
CA GLU A 42 1.59 -5.26 3.29
C GLU A 42 3.02 -5.77 3.24
N ARG A 43 3.75 -5.49 2.15
CA ARG A 43 5.16 -5.87 2.04
C ARG A 43 6.01 -5.23 3.14
N ALA A 44 5.77 -3.95 3.43
CA ALA A 44 6.47 -3.24 4.49
C ALA A 44 6.13 -3.80 5.89
N PHE A 45 4.86 -4.06 6.17
CA PHE A 45 4.43 -4.72 7.41
C PHE A 45 5.07 -6.09 7.58
N ASN A 46 5.03 -6.93 6.53
CA ASN A 46 5.59 -8.27 6.53
C ASN A 46 7.11 -8.26 6.73
N PHE A 47 7.81 -7.26 6.20
CA PHE A 47 9.22 -7.04 6.52
C PHE A 47 9.43 -6.88 8.04
N GLY A 48 8.63 -6.02 8.69
CA GLY A 48 8.71 -5.78 10.13
C GLY A 48 8.44 -7.04 10.95
N VAL A 49 7.33 -7.72 10.67
CA VAL A 49 6.93 -8.94 11.39
C VAL A 49 7.94 -10.07 11.23
N ASN A 50 8.40 -10.34 10.00
CA ASN A 50 9.32 -11.44 9.75
C ASN A 50 10.69 -11.23 10.40
N ASN A 51 11.23 -10.00 10.33
CA ASN A 51 12.49 -9.68 10.99
C ASN A 51 12.34 -9.73 12.52
N PHE A 52 11.23 -9.22 13.07
CA PHE A 52 10.96 -9.32 14.49
C PHE A 52 10.87 -10.78 14.96
N TYR A 53 10.10 -11.59 14.23
CA TYR A 53 9.89 -13.00 14.57
C TYR A 53 11.21 -13.77 14.58
N LYS A 54 11.98 -13.67 13.49
CA LYS A 54 13.26 -14.37 13.35
C LYS A 54 14.30 -13.88 14.35
N GLY A 55 14.40 -12.56 14.53
CA GLY A 55 15.43 -11.95 15.38
C GLY A 55 15.18 -12.08 16.87
N TYR A 56 13.91 -12.18 17.30
CA TYR A 56 13.57 -12.02 18.73
C TYR A 56 12.56 -13.03 19.26
N VAL A 57 11.57 -13.46 18.47
CA VAL A 57 10.58 -14.43 18.96
C VAL A 57 11.17 -15.83 19.03
N ILE A 58 11.81 -16.30 17.95
CA ILE A 58 12.47 -17.62 17.92
C ILE A 58 13.51 -17.75 19.03
N PRO A 59 14.49 -16.82 19.18
CA PRO A 59 15.49 -16.92 20.24
C PRO A 59 14.96 -16.47 21.61
N ASN A 60 13.69 -16.09 21.74
CA ASN A 60 13.10 -15.54 22.96
C ASN A 60 13.85 -14.32 23.54
N ASN A 61 14.41 -13.47 22.67
CA ASN A 61 15.33 -12.39 23.05
C ASN A 61 14.61 -11.06 23.26
N TYR A 62 13.91 -10.92 24.39
CA TYR A 62 13.19 -9.69 24.73
C TYR A 62 14.11 -8.47 24.89
N LYS A 63 15.21 -8.60 25.63
CA LYS A 63 16.14 -7.48 25.86
C LYS A 63 16.75 -6.97 24.55
N GLY A 64 17.16 -7.89 23.67
CA GLY A 64 17.65 -7.54 22.33
C GLY A 64 16.60 -6.84 21.48
N ALA A 65 15.34 -7.25 21.58
CA ALA A 65 14.24 -6.59 20.87
C ALA A 65 14.06 -5.14 21.34
N VAL A 66 14.06 -4.91 22.67
CA VAL A 66 13.96 -3.57 23.26
C VAL A 66 15.12 -2.68 22.83
N ALA A 67 16.37 -3.19 22.90
CA ALA A 67 17.54 -2.44 22.46
C ALA A 67 17.47 -2.10 20.97
N GLN A 68 17.00 -3.03 20.14
CA GLN A 68 16.87 -2.77 18.71
C GLN A 68 15.79 -1.75 18.38
N LEU A 69 14.65 -1.77 19.10
CA LEU A 69 13.62 -0.76 18.94
C LEU A 69 14.17 0.64 19.24
N PHE A 70 14.94 0.79 20.32
CA PHE A 70 15.60 2.05 20.64
C PHE A 70 16.47 2.55 19.47
N LEU A 71 17.33 1.70 18.90
CA LEU A 71 18.17 2.05 17.75
C LEU A 71 17.35 2.43 16.52
N ILE A 72 16.23 1.75 16.26
CA ILE A 72 15.31 2.10 15.18
C ILE A 72 14.72 3.49 15.42
N GLU A 73 14.17 3.75 16.61
CA GLU A 73 13.49 5.00 16.94
C GLU A 73 14.43 6.20 16.91
N GLU A 74 15.64 6.07 17.44
CA GLU A 74 16.66 7.12 17.34
C GLU A 74 17.12 7.30 15.88
N GLY A 75 17.26 6.21 15.13
CA GLY A 75 17.57 6.26 13.71
C GLY A 75 16.51 6.99 12.87
N LEU A 76 15.23 6.89 13.25
CA LEU A 76 14.15 7.64 12.60
C LEU A 76 14.28 9.15 12.82
N LYS A 77 14.66 9.57 14.03
CA LYS A 77 14.85 10.99 14.40
C LYS A 77 16.10 11.62 13.79
N GLY A 78 17.14 10.82 13.53
CA GLY A 78 18.44 11.32 13.08
C GLY A 78 19.17 10.36 12.14
N MET A 79 20.43 10.09 12.44
CA MET A 79 21.23 9.14 11.65
C MET A 79 21.02 7.71 12.18
N ALA A 80 20.59 6.81 11.31
CA ALA A 80 20.41 5.41 11.67
C ALA A 80 21.75 4.66 11.73
N VAL A 81 22.07 4.12 12.91
CA VAL A 81 23.30 3.36 13.18
C VAL A 81 23.03 1.87 13.04
N GLY A 82 23.88 1.19 12.28
CA GLY A 82 23.74 -0.24 11.95
C GLY A 82 22.79 -0.50 10.77
N SER A 83 23.01 -1.64 10.09
CA SER A 83 22.24 -2.03 8.91
C SER A 83 20.75 -2.23 9.23
N PHE A 84 20.44 -2.81 10.39
CA PHE A 84 19.08 -3.09 10.79
C PHE A 84 18.23 -1.82 10.96
N ALA A 85 18.71 -0.84 11.74
CA ALA A 85 18.00 0.43 11.94
C ALA A 85 17.89 1.23 10.63
N ARG A 86 18.92 1.20 9.77
CA ARG A 86 18.88 1.82 8.44
C ARG A 86 17.79 1.23 7.57
N GLU A 87 17.65 -0.09 7.56
CA GLU A 87 16.65 -0.75 6.74
C GLU A 87 15.24 -0.51 7.27
N TYR A 88 15.03 -0.59 8.59
CA TYR A 88 13.75 -0.20 9.20
C TYR A 88 13.37 1.24 8.90
N LYS A 89 14.33 2.18 8.93
CA LYS A 89 14.08 3.58 8.54
C LYS A 89 13.58 3.68 7.11
N LYS A 90 14.23 3.01 6.15
CA LYS A 90 13.81 3.03 4.74
C LYS A 90 12.40 2.46 4.57
N VAL A 91 12.13 1.31 5.18
CA VAL A 91 10.83 0.63 5.04
C VAL A 91 9.72 1.41 5.73
N GLU A 92 9.99 2.06 6.88
CA GLU A 92 9.03 2.95 7.54
C GLU A 92 8.73 4.20 6.69
N ILE A 93 9.75 4.81 6.10
CA ILE A 93 9.57 5.94 5.17
C ILE A 93 8.75 5.52 3.95
N PHE A 94 9.06 4.37 3.37
CA PHE A 94 8.30 3.81 2.26
C PHE A 94 6.84 3.59 2.64
N TYR A 95 6.58 2.91 3.77
CA TYR A 95 5.22 2.69 4.28
C TYR A 95 4.45 4.00 4.42
N ASN A 96 5.03 5.00 5.09
CA ASN A 96 4.37 6.29 5.34
C ASN A 96 4.08 7.04 4.03
N LYS A 97 5.02 7.00 3.08
CA LYS A 97 4.83 7.57 1.75
C LYS A 97 3.70 6.87 0.99
N THR A 98 3.69 5.54 0.98
CA THR A 98 2.64 4.73 0.32
C THR A 98 1.26 5.00 0.92
N VAL A 99 1.14 5.13 2.24
CA VAL A 99 -0.12 5.51 2.91
C VAL A 99 -0.56 6.92 2.50
N ALA A 100 0.36 7.88 2.47
CA ALA A 100 0.05 9.25 2.09
C ALA A 100 -0.45 9.34 0.64
N GLU A 101 0.20 8.63 -0.29
CA GLU A 101 -0.20 8.53 -1.70
C GLU A 101 -1.55 7.81 -1.85
N ALA A 102 -1.77 6.70 -1.15
CA ALA A 102 -3.07 6.02 -1.17
C ALA A 102 -4.21 6.94 -0.70
N LYS A 103 -3.95 7.75 0.34
CA LYS A 103 -4.92 8.72 0.85
C LYS A 103 -5.18 9.83 -0.15
N SER A 104 -4.16 10.36 -0.84
CA SER A 104 -4.36 11.41 -1.85
C SER A 104 -5.13 10.91 -3.07
N GLU A 105 -4.97 9.64 -3.43
CA GLU A 105 -5.72 8.98 -4.52
C GLU A 105 -7.15 8.57 -4.09
N GLY A 106 -7.51 8.79 -2.82
CA GLY A 106 -8.82 8.46 -2.28
C GLY A 106 -9.08 6.95 -2.21
N CYS A 107 -8.06 6.18 -1.86
CA CYS A 107 -8.19 4.78 -1.48
C CYS A 107 -8.72 4.66 -0.04
N ASP A 108 -9.49 3.60 0.24
CA ASP A 108 -9.78 3.22 1.63
C ASP A 108 -8.52 2.63 2.26
N ILE A 109 -8.08 3.20 3.38
CA ILE A 109 -6.88 2.76 4.11
C ILE A 109 -7.22 2.20 5.49
N SER A 110 -8.51 2.07 5.82
CA SER A 110 -8.97 1.65 7.15
C SER A 110 -8.51 0.23 7.52
N HIS A 111 -8.26 -0.61 6.52
CA HIS A 111 -7.80 -2.00 6.64
C HIS A 111 -6.28 -2.15 6.50
N TYR A 112 -5.53 -1.07 6.23
CA TYR A 112 -4.08 -1.17 6.06
C TYR A 112 -3.42 -1.65 7.37
N PRO A 113 -2.37 -2.49 7.30
CA PRO A 113 -1.73 -3.06 8.47
C PRO A 113 -0.99 -1.99 9.29
N LEU A 114 -0.41 -2.37 10.43
CA LEU A 114 0.46 -1.44 11.17
C LEU A 114 1.72 -1.09 10.36
N SER A 115 2.28 0.09 10.60
CA SER A 115 3.62 0.40 10.08
C SER A 115 4.66 -0.60 10.63
N PRO A 116 5.76 -0.85 9.91
CA PRO A 116 6.82 -1.78 10.34
C PRO A 116 7.29 -1.55 11.78
N VAL A 117 7.49 -0.29 12.17
CA VAL A 117 7.93 0.07 13.52
C VAL A 117 6.85 -0.18 14.56
N ASN A 118 5.59 0.12 14.24
CA ASN A 118 4.45 -0.18 15.12
C ASN A 118 4.21 -1.68 15.29
N ALA A 119 4.38 -2.46 14.21
CA ALA A 119 4.35 -3.91 14.26
C ALA A 119 5.47 -4.45 15.19
N PHE A 120 6.67 -3.88 15.10
CA PHE A 120 7.79 -4.21 15.99
C PHE A 120 7.46 -3.94 17.47
N ARG A 121 6.92 -2.76 17.79
CA ARG A 121 6.48 -2.39 19.15
C ARG A 121 5.45 -3.38 19.69
N LYS A 122 4.44 -3.72 18.88
CA LYS A 122 3.42 -4.71 19.24
C LYS A 122 4.04 -6.09 19.50
N GLY A 123 5.00 -6.49 18.67
CA GLY A 123 5.79 -7.71 18.86
C GLY A 123 6.49 -7.75 20.22
N ILE A 124 7.15 -6.66 20.64
CA ILE A 124 7.81 -6.55 21.95
C ILE A 124 6.81 -6.76 23.09
N GLN A 125 5.61 -6.17 23.00
CA GLN A 125 4.58 -6.32 24.02
C GLN A 125 4.13 -7.78 24.16
N ILE A 126 3.95 -8.47 23.04
CA ILE A 126 3.60 -9.90 23.02
C ILE A 126 4.72 -10.74 23.64
N LEU A 127 5.97 -10.47 23.25
CA LEU A 127 7.14 -11.19 23.78
C LEU A 127 7.36 -10.95 25.28
N LYS A 128 7.06 -9.74 25.78
CA LYS A 128 7.07 -9.43 27.22
C LYS A 128 6.09 -10.30 27.99
N LYS A 129 4.84 -10.39 27.52
CA LYS A 129 3.80 -11.22 28.17
C LYS A 129 4.23 -12.69 28.24
N LYS A 130 4.71 -13.24 27.13
CA LYS A 130 5.22 -14.62 27.06
C LYS A 130 6.39 -14.89 28.01
N ASN A 131 7.26 -13.92 28.26
CA ASN A 131 8.36 -14.08 29.21
C ASN A 131 7.91 -14.00 30.67
N ASN A 132 6.90 -13.17 30.97
CA ASN A 132 6.34 -13.08 32.31
C ASN A 132 5.54 -14.32 32.70
N GLU A 133 4.96 -15.05 31.75
CA GLU A 133 4.22 -16.31 31.98
C GLU A 133 5.14 -17.52 32.25
N LYS A 134 6.44 -17.40 31.98
CA LYS A 134 7.42 -18.48 32.16
C LYS A 134 8.21 -18.40 33.47
N ASN A 135 8.05 -17.32 34.23
CA ASN A 135 8.69 -17.09 35.53
C ASN A 135 7.64 -17.21 36.63
#